data_AF-A0A1E7EYI8-F1
#
_entry.id   AF-A0A1E7EYI8-F1
#
_cell.length_a   1.000
_cell.length_b   1.000
_cell.length_c   1.000
_cell.angle_alpha   90.00
_cell.angle_beta   90.00
_cell.angle_gamma   90.00
#
_symmetry.space_group_name_H-M   'P 1'
#
loop_
_entity.id
_entity.type
_entity.pdbx_description
1 polymer ?
#
loop_
_entity_poly.entity_id
_entity_poly.type
_entity_poly.pdbx_seq_one_letter_code
_entity_poly.pdbx_strand_id
1 'polypeptide(L)'
;MSENNADIVYDAIVIGLGGVGSSHGHTRLFRHAYFEHPNYVPLCLKSTKMFQELSDWRLNVNINSNSRADRQKHGQQDLIPLLEYCGVLVISDGGKDGQTYDVIDRCANSATKFDIPIKIMNTNELQNEYGDSFSFPTTTANPKMKGLLEPDAGFVRSELAIEYAIYDALYDHDHPENNNNNNNNKSNKSKTDIIENVEVTNISLLDNNSEDDNNNSTTQEIYLVETSDGCTYKTKGVIVTAGAWTSKLIPELNPYLKVTRQIQAWFTMPTVDSDDNNTNNDDSNNTSQRCFPSVGWFLDRDKDKLPIYGIPPDPLILSNNDILSKIALHGRDVLISPDDERTKVTKEEIQEICYTIQDWIPHAANPKNIIESKACLYTMTPDGHFILDNVSNIRNVLKKKKKTTKTGKARTTSSSRSSSSSSSNDVNKLDNDETSSSSSSSSSPPSAYSDKYSNIWCVAGLSGHGFKMTPALGEAIADLVMTVGEEEERGEGTTDLPIDFLRISMDRF
;
A
#
# COMPACT_ATOMS: atom_id res chain seq x y z
N MET A 1 -9.42 -15.83 -4.49
CA MET A 1 -10.15 -16.95 -3.85
C MET A 1 -11.35 -17.38 -4.67
N SER A 2 -12.25 -16.47 -5.06
CA SER A 2 -13.40 -16.78 -5.91
C SER A 2 -13.02 -17.29 -7.31
N GLU A 3 -11.87 -16.89 -7.85
CA GLU A 3 -11.44 -17.24 -9.21
C GLU A 3 -10.65 -18.56 -9.32
N ASN A 4 -10.11 -19.10 -8.22
CA ASN A 4 -9.22 -20.26 -8.26
C ASN A 4 -10.00 -21.59 -8.21
N ASN A 5 -9.96 -22.32 -9.34
CA ASN A 5 -10.47 -23.68 -9.60
C ASN A 5 -12.00 -23.86 -9.73
N ALA A 6 -12.41 -24.25 -10.94
CA ALA A 6 -13.76 -24.72 -11.30
C ALA A 6 -14.23 -25.96 -10.50
N ASP A 7 -13.36 -26.61 -9.73
CA ASP A 7 -13.65 -27.80 -8.93
C ASP A 7 -13.58 -27.59 -7.41
N ILE A 8 -13.20 -26.39 -6.92
CA ILE A 8 -13.17 -26.10 -5.48
C ILE A 8 -13.88 -24.79 -5.18
N VAL A 9 -15.16 -24.90 -4.78
CA VAL A 9 -15.98 -23.74 -4.46
C VAL A 9 -15.75 -23.33 -3.00
N TYR A 10 -15.07 -22.21 -2.77
CA TYR A 10 -14.91 -21.63 -1.42
C TYR A 10 -15.99 -20.59 -1.14
N ASP A 11 -16.64 -20.69 0.03
CA ASP A 11 -17.52 -19.65 0.55
C ASP A 11 -16.64 -18.61 1.28
N ALA A 12 -16.72 -17.34 0.87
CA ALA A 12 -15.97 -16.24 1.49
C ALA A 12 -16.92 -15.23 2.12
N ILE A 13 -16.60 -14.73 3.31
CA ILE A 13 -17.33 -13.67 3.98
C ILE A 13 -16.41 -12.47 4.14
N VAL A 14 -16.78 -11.34 3.54
CA VAL A 14 -16.05 -10.07 3.69
C VAL A 14 -16.82 -9.18 4.65
N ILE A 15 -16.18 -8.76 5.75
CA ILE A 15 -16.80 -7.93 6.79
C ILE A 15 -16.01 -6.62 6.92
N GLY A 16 -16.67 -5.47 6.86
CA GLY A 16 -15.95 -4.19 7.00
C GLY A 16 -16.81 -2.94 7.13
N LEU A 17 -16.14 -1.87 7.56
CA LEU A 17 -16.68 -0.52 7.64
C LEU A 17 -16.37 0.20 6.32
N GLY A 18 -17.36 0.29 5.41
CA GLY A 18 -17.21 0.97 4.13
C GLY A 18 -16.84 2.46 4.30
N GLY A 19 -16.07 3.01 3.37
CA GLY A 19 -15.91 4.47 3.19
C GLY A 19 -15.12 5.24 4.26
N VAL A 20 -14.67 4.61 5.35
CA VAL A 20 -13.96 5.28 6.46
C VAL A 20 -12.47 4.94 6.55
N GLY A 21 -11.94 4.14 5.61
CA GLY A 21 -10.56 3.64 5.60
C GLY A 21 -9.54 4.53 4.86
N SER A 22 -8.53 3.90 4.27
CA SER A 22 -7.39 4.56 3.60
C SER A 22 -7.49 4.61 2.06
N SER A 23 -8.61 4.21 1.48
CA SER A 23 -8.79 4.03 0.02
C SER A 23 -9.53 5.18 -0.69
N HIS A 24 -10.21 6.06 0.04
CA HIS A 24 -11.01 7.16 -0.53
C HIS A 24 -10.16 8.29 -1.11
N GLY A 25 -10.79 9.24 -1.80
CA GLY A 25 -10.11 10.36 -2.47
C GLY A 25 -9.73 10.05 -3.91
N HIS A 26 -10.63 9.37 -4.62
CA HIS A 26 -10.71 9.21 -6.06
C HIS A 26 -9.57 8.41 -6.72
N THR A 27 -8.32 8.85 -6.54
CA THR A 27 -7.17 8.36 -7.31
C THR A 27 -5.94 8.07 -6.44
N ARG A 28 -5.08 7.17 -6.91
CA ARG A 28 -3.78 6.80 -6.32
C ARG A 28 -2.73 6.65 -7.41
N LEU A 29 -1.53 7.19 -7.20
CA LEU A 29 -0.42 6.96 -8.12
C LEU A 29 -0.03 5.48 -8.13
N PHE A 30 0.22 4.93 -9.32
CA PHE A 30 0.96 3.68 -9.51
C PHE A 30 2.25 3.97 -10.28
N ARG A 31 3.31 3.24 -9.92
CA ARG A 31 4.67 3.37 -10.47
C ARG A 31 5.36 2.02 -10.29
N HIS A 32 6.30 1.70 -11.17
CA HIS A 32 7.07 0.46 -11.11
C HIS A 32 8.53 0.71 -10.71
N ALA A 33 9.13 1.85 -11.10
CA ALA A 33 10.47 2.25 -10.64
C ALA A 33 10.42 2.64 -9.16
N TYR A 34 10.60 1.67 -8.28
CA TYR A 34 10.22 1.76 -6.87
C TYR A 34 11.40 2.11 -5.96
N PHE A 35 11.41 3.33 -5.43
CA PHE A 35 12.47 3.77 -4.53
C PHE A 35 12.41 3.06 -3.18
N GLU A 36 11.22 2.75 -2.64
CA GLU A 36 11.09 2.18 -1.30
C GLU A 36 11.90 0.89 -1.15
N HIS A 37 11.78 -0.03 -2.11
CA HIS A 37 12.68 -1.17 -2.24
C HIS A 37 12.45 -1.90 -3.58
N PRO A 38 13.50 -2.41 -4.26
CA PRO A 38 13.35 -3.13 -5.53
C PRO A 38 12.49 -4.42 -5.43
N ASN A 39 12.38 -5.03 -4.26
CA ASN A 39 11.53 -6.23 -4.10
C ASN A 39 10.02 -5.95 -4.24
N TYR A 40 9.59 -4.69 -4.22
CA TYR A 40 8.20 -4.34 -4.51
C TYR A 40 7.89 -4.35 -6.02
N VAL A 41 8.89 -4.22 -6.89
CA VAL A 41 8.67 -4.06 -8.34
C VAL A 41 7.83 -5.21 -8.94
N PRO A 42 8.09 -6.50 -8.64
CA PRO A 42 7.25 -7.58 -9.15
C PRO A 42 5.79 -7.47 -8.71
N LEU A 43 5.52 -7.00 -7.48
CA LEU A 43 4.16 -6.78 -6.97
C LEU A 43 3.49 -5.61 -7.67
N CYS A 44 4.22 -4.53 -7.96
CA CYS A 44 3.71 -3.40 -8.73
C CYS A 44 3.34 -3.82 -10.16
N LEU A 45 4.25 -4.48 -10.88
CA LEU A 45 4.02 -4.93 -12.26
C LEU A 45 2.82 -5.87 -12.35
N LYS A 46 2.75 -6.86 -11.43
CA LYS A 46 1.62 -7.78 -11.37
C LYS A 46 0.30 -7.07 -11.07
N SER A 47 0.31 -6.14 -10.12
CA SER A 47 -0.90 -5.39 -9.76
C SER A 47 -1.41 -4.51 -10.87
N THR A 48 -0.53 -3.84 -11.63
CA THR A 48 -0.92 -3.06 -12.82
C THR A 48 -1.60 -3.95 -13.85
N LYS A 49 -1.06 -5.14 -14.12
CA LYS A 49 -1.67 -6.13 -15.02
C LYS A 49 -3.07 -6.57 -14.52
N MET A 50 -3.20 -6.90 -13.23
CA MET A 50 -4.48 -7.32 -12.65
C MET A 50 -5.53 -6.20 -12.66
N PHE A 51 -5.13 -4.94 -12.43
CA PHE A 51 -6.05 -3.80 -12.59
C PHE A 51 -6.53 -3.65 -14.03
N GLN A 52 -5.66 -3.87 -15.01
CA GLN A 52 -6.05 -3.85 -16.43
C GLN A 52 -7.03 -4.99 -16.74
N GLU A 53 -6.74 -6.21 -16.30
CA GLU A 53 -7.60 -7.39 -16.51
C GLU A 53 -8.99 -7.20 -15.88
N LEU A 54 -9.05 -6.74 -14.63
CA LEU A 54 -10.30 -6.43 -13.93
C LEU A 54 -11.09 -5.33 -14.65
N SER A 55 -10.40 -4.30 -15.12
CA SER A 55 -10.99 -3.20 -15.89
C SER A 55 -11.60 -3.71 -17.21
N ASP A 56 -10.83 -4.48 -17.99
CA ASP A 56 -11.26 -5.01 -19.29
C ASP A 56 -12.44 -5.97 -19.13
N TRP A 57 -12.39 -6.84 -18.12
CA TRP A 57 -13.51 -7.71 -17.77
C TRP A 57 -14.78 -6.91 -17.49
N ARG A 58 -14.71 -5.94 -16.56
CA ARG A 58 -15.90 -5.19 -16.12
C ARG A 58 -16.53 -4.38 -17.26
N LEU A 59 -15.70 -3.80 -18.12
CA LEU A 59 -16.14 -3.07 -19.31
C LEU A 59 -16.81 -3.99 -20.35
N ASN A 60 -16.28 -5.20 -20.55
CA ASN A 60 -16.82 -6.16 -21.52
C ASN A 60 -18.14 -6.81 -21.07
N VAL A 61 -18.33 -7.07 -19.77
CA VAL A 61 -19.60 -7.59 -19.21
C VAL A 61 -20.78 -6.67 -19.59
N ASN A 62 -20.57 -5.36 -19.62
CA ASN A 62 -21.63 -4.41 -19.96
C ASN A 62 -22.01 -4.42 -21.46
N ILE A 63 -21.05 -4.62 -22.37
CA ILE A 63 -21.29 -4.62 -23.83
C ILE A 63 -22.19 -5.79 -24.26
N ASN A 64 -22.02 -6.96 -23.64
CA ASN A 64 -22.73 -8.18 -24.01
C ASN A 64 -24.13 -8.32 -23.36
N SER A 65 -24.52 -7.38 -22.49
CA SER A 65 -25.82 -7.37 -21.82
C SER A 65 -26.96 -6.82 -22.70
N ASN A 66 -27.49 -7.66 -23.59
CA ASN A 66 -28.54 -7.26 -24.53
C ASN A 66 -29.91 -6.96 -23.86
N SER A 67 -30.16 -7.38 -22.62
CA SER A 67 -31.44 -7.18 -21.95
C SER A 67 -31.52 -5.87 -21.15
N ARG A 68 -32.68 -5.20 -21.22
CA ARG A 68 -32.98 -3.99 -20.42
C ARG A 68 -32.98 -4.27 -18.91
N ALA A 69 -33.20 -5.53 -18.50
CA ALA A 69 -33.17 -5.95 -17.11
C ALA A 69 -31.73 -6.07 -16.58
N ASP A 70 -30.78 -6.56 -17.38
CA ASP A 70 -29.36 -6.67 -17.01
C ASP A 70 -28.73 -5.28 -16.88
N ARG A 71 -29.07 -4.35 -17.78
CA ARG A 71 -28.65 -2.94 -17.69
C ARG A 71 -29.18 -2.22 -16.44
N GLN A 72 -30.35 -2.61 -15.93
CA GLN A 72 -30.88 -2.09 -14.66
C GLN A 72 -30.27 -2.77 -13.43
N LYS A 73 -29.79 -4.01 -13.56
CA LYS A 73 -29.23 -4.81 -12.47
C LYS A 73 -27.76 -4.47 -12.18
N HIS A 74 -27.02 -4.01 -13.17
CA HIS A 74 -25.56 -3.81 -13.11
C HIS A 74 -25.11 -2.36 -12.94
N GLY A 75 -26.05 -1.45 -12.65
CA GLY A 75 -25.79 -0.03 -12.44
C GLY A 75 -25.40 0.65 -13.76
N GLN A 76 -26.29 1.49 -14.28
CA GLN A 76 -26.03 2.30 -15.47
C GLN A 76 -25.14 3.51 -15.09
N GLN A 77 -23.93 3.25 -14.58
CA GLN A 77 -22.86 4.25 -14.49
C GLN A 77 -22.00 4.13 -15.74
N ASP A 78 -21.46 5.27 -16.20
CA ASP A 78 -20.45 5.30 -17.25
C ASP A 78 -19.21 4.55 -16.72
N LEU A 79 -19.10 3.26 -17.06
CA LEU A 79 -17.92 2.49 -16.71
C LEU A 79 -16.71 3.07 -17.45
N ILE A 80 -15.60 3.18 -16.74
CA ILE A 80 -14.37 3.74 -17.25
C ILE A 80 -13.19 2.85 -16.84
N PRO A 81 -12.07 2.89 -17.59
CA PRO A 81 -10.89 2.13 -17.22
C PRO A 81 -10.40 2.42 -15.80
N LEU A 82 -9.85 1.42 -15.11
CA LEU A 82 -9.30 1.62 -13.77
C LEU A 82 -8.01 2.44 -13.78
N LEU A 83 -7.20 2.28 -14.83
CA LEU A 83 -5.87 2.90 -14.98
C LEU A 83 -5.90 4.07 -15.96
N GLU A 84 -5.14 5.12 -15.64
CA GLU A 84 -4.81 6.20 -16.55
C GLU A 84 -3.28 6.30 -16.65
N TYR A 85 -2.74 6.11 -17.86
CA TYR A 85 -1.30 6.12 -18.14
C TYR A 85 -0.85 7.53 -18.55
N CYS A 86 -0.76 8.42 -17.57
CA CYS A 86 -0.30 9.80 -17.76
C CYS A 86 1.21 9.98 -17.55
N GLY A 87 1.94 8.90 -17.24
CA GLY A 87 3.31 8.97 -16.76
C GLY A 87 3.41 9.49 -15.32
N VAL A 88 4.51 9.20 -14.65
CA VAL A 88 4.82 9.78 -13.33
C VAL A 88 6.22 10.35 -13.27
N LEU A 89 6.31 11.64 -12.95
CA LEU A 89 7.54 12.39 -12.77
C LEU A 89 7.94 12.44 -11.30
N VAL A 90 9.06 11.82 -10.96
CA VAL A 90 9.72 11.99 -9.66
C VAL A 90 10.75 13.11 -9.79
N ILE A 91 10.69 14.10 -8.90
CA ILE A 91 11.60 15.23 -8.87
C ILE A 91 12.29 15.23 -7.51
N SER A 92 13.60 15.48 -7.48
CA SER A 92 14.32 15.82 -6.26
C SER A 92 14.87 17.24 -6.38
N ASP A 93 14.65 18.06 -5.33
CA ASP A 93 15.18 19.42 -5.25
C ASP A 93 16.69 19.47 -4.97
N GLY A 94 17.33 18.30 -4.76
CA GLY A 94 18.75 18.16 -4.43
C GLY A 94 19.10 18.51 -2.99
N GLY A 95 18.13 18.95 -2.17
CA GLY A 95 18.31 19.34 -0.78
C GLY A 95 19.20 20.57 -0.61
N LYS A 96 19.50 20.92 0.65
CA LYS A 96 20.38 22.07 0.99
C LYS A 96 21.78 22.00 0.38
N ASP A 97 22.30 20.78 0.21
CA ASP A 97 23.68 20.53 -0.24
C ASP A 97 23.78 20.19 -1.73
N GLY A 98 22.65 20.12 -2.45
CA GLY A 98 22.60 19.82 -3.89
C GLY A 98 23.06 18.39 -4.25
N GLN A 99 22.92 17.43 -3.33
CA GLN A 99 23.36 16.03 -3.48
C GLN A 99 22.38 14.99 -2.91
N THR A 100 21.18 15.36 -2.46
CA THR A 100 20.21 14.40 -1.93
C THR A 100 19.30 13.86 -3.03
N TYR A 101 19.83 12.96 -3.87
CA TYR A 101 19.09 12.29 -4.94
C TYR A 101 18.72 10.84 -4.62
N ASP A 102 18.72 10.44 -3.34
CA ASP A 102 18.50 9.05 -2.92
C ASP A 102 17.24 8.44 -3.56
N VAL A 103 16.13 9.19 -3.56
CA VAL A 103 14.87 8.75 -4.18
C VAL A 103 15.05 8.51 -5.69
N ILE A 104 15.70 9.42 -6.40
CA ILE A 104 15.95 9.29 -7.85
C ILE A 104 16.88 8.11 -8.13
N ASP A 105 17.97 7.97 -7.38
CA ASP A 105 18.97 6.92 -7.56
C ASP A 105 18.36 5.53 -7.28
N ARG A 106 17.50 5.40 -6.27
CA ARG A 106 16.77 4.16 -5.95
C ARG A 106 15.69 3.83 -6.98
N CYS A 107 14.98 4.83 -7.50
CA CYS A 107 14.11 4.65 -8.67
C CYS A 107 14.91 4.14 -9.88
N ALA A 108 16.05 4.76 -10.20
CA ALA A 108 16.88 4.35 -11.33
C ALA A 108 17.47 2.93 -11.15
N ASN A 109 17.87 2.58 -9.92
CA ASN A 109 18.38 1.25 -9.60
C ASN A 109 17.32 0.16 -9.81
N SER A 110 16.13 0.36 -9.26
CA SER A 110 15.01 -0.57 -9.43
C SER A 110 14.57 -0.64 -10.90
N ALA A 111 14.51 0.49 -11.61
CA ALA A 111 14.20 0.51 -13.04
C ALA A 111 15.20 -0.30 -13.85
N THR A 112 16.50 -0.12 -13.61
CA THR A 112 17.57 -0.88 -14.28
C THR A 112 17.47 -2.38 -13.98
N LYS A 113 17.16 -2.74 -12.73
CA LYS A 113 17.07 -4.14 -12.31
C LYS A 113 15.93 -4.91 -12.99
N PHE A 114 14.85 -4.23 -13.36
CA PHE A 114 13.63 -4.83 -13.90
C PHE A 114 13.26 -4.31 -15.28
N ASP A 115 14.22 -3.71 -16.00
CA ASP A 115 14.04 -3.19 -17.37
C ASP A 115 12.84 -2.24 -17.54
N ILE A 116 12.62 -1.38 -16.55
CA ILE A 116 11.51 -0.41 -16.56
C ILE A 116 11.94 0.82 -17.37
N PRO A 117 11.18 1.22 -18.41
CA PRO A 117 11.48 2.42 -19.17
C PRO A 117 11.45 3.67 -18.28
N ILE A 118 12.54 4.44 -18.29
CA ILE A 118 12.63 5.71 -17.57
C ILE A 118 13.38 6.77 -18.40
N LYS A 119 13.06 8.03 -18.13
CA LYS A 119 13.81 9.19 -18.65
C LYS A 119 14.32 10.03 -17.49
N ILE A 120 15.65 10.07 -17.33
CA ILE A 120 16.30 10.94 -16.35
C ILE A 120 16.48 12.33 -16.97
N MET A 121 16.19 13.37 -16.19
CA MET A 121 16.28 14.76 -16.60
C MET A 121 17.12 15.57 -15.63
N ASN A 122 17.94 16.46 -16.16
CA ASN A 122 18.58 17.53 -15.40
C ASN A 122 17.63 18.73 -15.23
N THR A 123 18.08 19.76 -14.53
CA THR A 123 17.26 20.94 -14.21
C THR A 123 16.80 21.72 -15.45
N ASN A 124 17.66 21.86 -16.47
CA ASN A 124 17.29 22.57 -17.69
C ASN A 124 16.25 21.77 -18.50
N GLU A 125 16.38 20.45 -18.56
CA GLU A 125 15.40 19.57 -19.20
C GLU A 125 14.04 19.63 -18.48
N LEU A 126 14.05 19.59 -17.15
CA LEU A 126 12.84 19.79 -16.33
C LEU A 126 12.15 21.13 -16.63
N GLN A 127 12.92 22.22 -16.67
CA GLN A 127 12.40 23.56 -16.98
C GLN A 127 11.84 23.65 -18.40
N ASN A 128 12.52 23.05 -19.37
CA ASN A 128 12.08 23.07 -20.76
C ASN A 128 10.79 22.27 -20.98
N GLU A 129 10.64 21.13 -20.30
CA GLU A 129 9.50 20.23 -20.52
C GLU A 129 8.31 20.52 -19.61
N TYR A 130 8.54 21.04 -18.41
CA TYR A 130 7.50 21.22 -17.40
C TYR A 130 7.46 22.64 -16.79
N GLY A 131 8.20 23.60 -17.34
CA GLY A 131 8.26 24.98 -16.83
C GLY A 131 6.94 25.75 -16.91
N ASP A 132 6.03 25.34 -17.79
CA ASP A 132 4.67 25.90 -17.86
C ASP A 132 3.78 25.43 -16.69
N SER A 133 4.13 24.29 -16.06
CA SER A 133 3.38 23.70 -14.95
C SER A 133 4.03 23.91 -13.59
N PHE A 134 5.35 23.80 -13.50
CA PHE A 134 6.12 24.01 -12.27
C PHE A 134 6.95 25.29 -12.35
N SER A 135 6.90 26.07 -11.27
CA SER A 135 7.94 27.03 -10.96
C SER A 135 9.11 26.24 -10.41
N PHE A 136 10.15 25.99 -11.22
CA PHE A 136 11.42 25.43 -10.76
C PHE A 136 12.25 26.58 -10.17
N PRO A 137 12.29 26.79 -8.84
CA PRO A 137 12.92 27.97 -8.25
C PRO A 137 14.40 28.08 -8.63
N THR A 138 14.78 29.21 -9.21
CA THR A 138 16.14 29.56 -9.67
C THR A 138 16.95 30.29 -8.60
N THR A 139 16.47 30.34 -7.34
CA THR A 139 17.00 31.20 -6.26
C THR A 139 18.37 30.79 -5.73
N THR A 140 18.96 29.71 -6.23
CA THR A 140 20.39 29.41 -6.05
C THR A 140 21.09 29.56 -7.40
N ALA A 141 22.33 30.05 -7.41
CA ALA A 141 23.08 30.32 -8.65
C ALA A 141 23.28 29.08 -9.56
N ASN A 142 22.91 27.88 -9.10
CA ASN A 142 22.89 26.65 -9.87
C ASN A 142 21.94 25.62 -9.21
N PRO A 143 20.61 25.68 -9.43
CA PRO A 143 19.72 24.67 -8.87
C PRO A 143 20.09 23.32 -9.46
N LYS A 144 20.45 22.35 -8.61
CA LYS A 144 20.79 21.00 -9.04
C LYS A 144 19.59 20.09 -8.78
N MET A 145 18.51 20.28 -9.52
CA MET A 145 17.37 19.37 -9.49
C MET A 145 17.60 18.21 -10.45
N LYS A 146 17.07 17.04 -10.09
CA LYS A 146 17.00 15.88 -10.98
C LYS A 146 15.56 15.38 -11.08
N GLY A 147 15.17 15.01 -12.30
CA GLY A 147 13.91 14.37 -12.61
C GLY A 147 14.11 12.93 -13.07
N LEU A 148 13.11 12.09 -12.82
CA LEU A 148 12.96 10.77 -13.40
C LEU A 148 11.49 10.58 -13.79
N LEU A 149 11.23 10.50 -15.09
CA LEU A 149 9.92 10.21 -15.65
C LEU A 149 9.81 8.72 -15.95
N GLU A 150 8.75 8.10 -15.42
CA GLU A 150 8.30 6.77 -15.83
C GLU A 150 7.06 6.93 -16.73
N PRO A 151 7.16 6.74 -18.06
CA PRO A 151 6.07 7.01 -19.00
C PRO A 151 4.90 6.02 -18.86
N ASP A 152 5.19 4.77 -18.50
CA ASP A 152 4.19 3.70 -18.36
C ASP A 152 3.54 3.66 -16.96
N ALA A 153 3.77 4.68 -16.15
CA ALA A 153 3.14 4.88 -14.85
C ALA A 153 1.91 5.80 -14.97
N GLY A 154 1.21 6.00 -13.86
CA GLY A 154 0.11 6.96 -13.83
C GLY A 154 -0.70 6.89 -12.56
N PHE A 155 -2.04 6.86 -12.68
CA PHE A 155 -2.92 6.70 -11.53
C PHE A 155 -4.00 5.63 -11.74
N VAL A 156 -4.43 5.04 -10.62
CA VAL A 156 -5.58 4.14 -10.53
C VAL A 156 -6.73 4.85 -9.83
N ARG A 157 -7.95 4.66 -10.34
CA ARG A 157 -9.20 5.16 -9.76
C ARG A 157 -9.59 4.25 -8.60
N SER A 158 -9.17 4.62 -7.38
CA SER A 158 -9.10 3.69 -6.25
C SER A 158 -10.45 3.22 -5.72
N GLU A 159 -11.45 4.10 -5.73
CA GLU A 159 -12.80 3.75 -5.29
C GLU A 159 -13.48 2.83 -6.32
N LEU A 160 -13.33 3.11 -7.62
CA LEU A 160 -13.79 2.25 -8.70
C LEU A 160 -13.09 0.88 -8.70
N ALA A 161 -11.79 0.83 -8.41
CA ALA A 161 -11.06 -0.43 -8.35
C ALA A 161 -11.61 -1.35 -7.24
N ILE A 162 -12.00 -0.79 -6.09
CA ILE A 162 -12.67 -1.53 -5.02
C ILE A 162 -14.07 -1.97 -5.47
N GLU A 163 -14.84 -1.06 -6.08
CA GLU A 163 -16.17 -1.39 -6.60
C GLU A 163 -16.12 -2.52 -7.63
N TYR A 164 -15.17 -2.48 -8.56
CA TYR A 164 -15.02 -3.50 -9.60
C TYR A 164 -14.59 -4.83 -8.99
N ALA A 165 -13.70 -4.81 -8.00
CA ALA A 165 -13.28 -6.02 -7.28
C ALA A 165 -14.41 -6.62 -6.42
N ILE A 166 -15.25 -5.79 -5.80
CA ILE A 166 -16.46 -6.24 -5.08
C ILE A 166 -17.43 -6.89 -6.07
N TYR A 167 -17.62 -6.26 -7.21
CA TYR A 167 -18.50 -6.75 -8.25
C TYR A 167 -18.00 -8.09 -8.81
N ASP A 168 -16.71 -8.19 -9.12
CA ASP A 168 -16.02 -9.43 -9.48
C ASP A 168 -16.18 -10.54 -8.42
N ALA A 169 -16.00 -10.19 -7.15
CA ALA A 169 -16.21 -11.15 -6.07
C ALA A 169 -17.66 -11.65 -5.94
N LEU A 170 -18.66 -10.87 -6.38
CA LEU A 170 -20.09 -11.19 -6.27
C LEU A 170 -20.68 -11.89 -7.52
N TYR A 171 -20.06 -11.75 -8.69
CA TYR A 171 -20.56 -12.27 -9.96
C TYR A 171 -19.52 -13.15 -10.62
N ASP A 172 -19.90 -14.38 -10.97
CA ASP A 172 -18.98 -15.38 -11.54
C ASP A 172 -18.48 -14.95 -12.93
N HIS A 173 -17.22 -15.29 -13.25
CA HIS A 173 -16.63 -15.06 -14.57
C HIS A 173 -17.25 -16.03 -15.59
N ASP A 174 -18.36 -15.65 -16.22
CA ASP A 174 -18.67 -16.20 -17.55
C ASP A 174 -17.69 -15.56 -18.55
N HIS A 175 -16.44 -16.02 -18.56
CA HIS A 175 -15.48 -15.65 -19.60
C HIS A 175 -16.07 -16.01 -20.97
N PRO A 176 -16.15 -15.05 -21.92
CA PRO A 176 -16.88 -15.22 -23.18
C PRO A 176 -16.35 -16.36 -24.08
N GLU A 177 -15.18 -16.94 -23.79
CA GLU A 177 -14.63 -18.05 -24.57
C GLU A 177 -15.24 -19.43 -24.23
N ASN A 178 -15.97 -19.58 -23.13
CA ASN A 178 -16.50 -20.90 -22.71
C ASN A 178 -17.95 -21.19 -23.18
N ASN A 179 -18.56 -20.28 -23.93
CA ASN A 179 -20.00 -20.34 -24.22
C ASN A 179 -20.37 -21.13 -25.49
N ASN A 180 -19.71 -22.27 -25.72
CA ASN A 180 -20.03 -23.17 -26.84
C ASN A 180 -20.71 -24.48 -26.43
N ASN A 181 -21.15 -24.65 -25.17
CA ASN A 181 -21.91 -25.83 -24.77
C ASN A 181 -23.12 -25.49 -23.87
N ASN A 182 -24.29 -25.46 -24.51
CA ASN A 182 -25.60 -25.91 -24.05
C ASN A 182 -26.04 -25.71 -22.57
N ASN A 183 -27.10 -24.90 -22.44
CA ASN A 183 -28.25 -25.11 -21.55
C ASN A 183 -27.97 -25.54 -20.11
N ASN A 184 -27.79 -24.56 -19.22
CA ASN A 184 -28.42 -24.57 -17.90
C ASN A 184 -28.55 -23.15 -17.34
N ASN A 185 -29.78 -22.63 -17.29
CA ASN A 185 -30.15 -21.45 -16.50
C ASN A 185 -30.08 -21.77 -15.00
N LYS A 186 -28.87 -21.85 -14.43
CA LYS A 186 -28.65 -21.62 -13.01
C LYS A 186 -27.93 -20.27 -12.91
N SER A 187 -28.51 -19.34 -12.16
CA SER A 187 -27.83 -18.08 -11.87
C SER A 187 -26.55 -18.39 -11.08
N ASN A 188 -25.40 -18.37 -11.75
CA ASN A 188 -24.09 -18.47 -11.11
C ASN A 188 -23.80 -17.13 -10.43
N LYS A 189 -24.37 -16.96 -9.24
CA LYS A 189 -23.94 -15.93 -8.30
C LYS A 189 -22.69 -16.50 -7.61
N SER A 190 -21.59 -15.76 -7.61
CA SER A 190 -20.41 -16.13 -6.81
C SER A 190 -20.84 -16.30 -5.34
N LYS A 191 -20.22 -17.26 -4.64
CA LYS A 191 -20.57 -17.61 -3.25
C LYS A 191 -19.94 -16.68 -2.20
N THR A 192 -19.47 -15.49 -2.60
CA THR A 192 -18.99 -14.48 -1.66
C THR A 192 -20.17 -13.74 -1.03
N ASP A 193 -20.25 -13.75 0.30
CA ASP A 193 -21.14 -12.89 1.08
C ASP A 193 -20.37 -11.64 1.55
N ILE A 194 -20.94 -10.46 1.33
CA ILE A 194 -20.37 -9.19 1.78
C ILE A 194 -21.29 -8.61 2.87
N ILE A 195 -20.70 -8.37 4.03
CA ILE A 195 -21.37 -7.83 5.21
C ILE A 195 -20.77 -6.46 5.51
N GLU A 196 -21.53 -5.43 5.16
CA GLU A 196 -21.11 -4.04 5.32
C GLU A 196 -21.60 -3.45 6.64
N ASN A 197 -20.90 -2.43 7.13
CA ASN A 197 -21.27 -1.66 8.33
C ASN A 197 -21.30 -2.50 9.61
N VAL A 198 -20.48 -3.55 9.65
CA VAL A 198 -20.32 -4.43 10.81
C VAL A 198 -18.84 -4.46 11.18
N GLU A 199 -18.54 -4.30 12.48
CA GLU A 199 -17.17 -4.40 13.01
C GLU A 199 -16.94 -5.82 13.52
N VAL A 200 -15.78 -6.41 13.18
CA VAL A 200 -15.30 -7.62 13.83
C VAL A 200 -14.77 -7.24 15.21
N THR A 201 -15.34 -7.82 16.26
CA THR A 201 -14.99 -7.50 17.64
C THR A 201 -13.98 -8.48 18.22
N ASN A 202 -13.96 -9.73 17.73
CA ASN A 202 -13.06 -10.77 18.23
C ASN A 202 -12.85 -11.89 17.21
N ILE A 203 -11.69 -12.53 17.28
CA ILE A 203 -11.34 -13.74 16.52
C ILE A 203 -10.77 -14.76 17.49
N SER A 204 -11.41 -15.91 17.61
CA SER A 204 -11.01 -16.98 18.54
C SER A 204 -11.01 -18.35 17.86
N LEU A 205 -10.35 -19.34 18.49
CA LEU A 205 -10.40 -20.73 18.03
C LEU A 205 -11.55 -21.44 18.76
N LEU A 206 -12.33 -22.23 18.04
CA LEU A 206 -13.33 -23.11 18.64
C LEU A 206 -12.61 -24.21 19.43
N ASP A 207 -12.77 -24.24 20.76
CA ASP A 207 -12.20 -25.30 21.59
C ASP A 207 -12.95 -26.62 21.34
N ASN A 208 -12.33 -27.52 20.59
CA ASN A 208 -12.79 -28.91 20.43
C ASN A 208 -12.44 -29.72 21.68
N ASN A 209 -13.10 -29.45 22.81
CA ASN A 209 -13.10 -30.38 23.93
C ASN A 209 -14.10 -31.51 23.64
N SER A 210 -13.72 -32.45 22.78
CA SER A 210 -14.33 -33.78 22.74
C SER A 210 -13.28 -34.79 23.15
N GLU A 211 -13.51 -35.41 24.31
CA GLU A 211 -12.89 -36.66 24.72
C GLU A 211 -13.24 -37.75 23.69
N ASP A 212 -12.52 -37.79 22.57
CA ASP A 212 -12.48 -38.97 21.71
C ASP A 212 -11.01 -39.33 21.51
N ASP A 213 -10.53 -40.09 22.50
CA ASP A 213 -9.36 -40.95 22.38
C ASP A 213 -9.64 -41.97 21.27
N ASN A 214 -9.38 -41.62 20.00
CA ASN A 214 -9.05 -42.57 18.94
C ASN A 214 -8.42 -41.87 17.72
N ASN A 215 -7.09 -41.95 17.67
CA ASN A 215 -6.19 -42.06 16.51
C ASN A 215 -6.49 -41.33 15.19
N ASN A 216 -5.53 -40.48 14.79
CA ASN A 216 -5.20 -40.07 13.42
C ASN A 216 -6.30 -39.38 12.59
N SER A 217 -6.82 -38.27 13.10
CA SER A 217 -7.40 -37.24 12.24
C SER A 217 -6.79 -35.90 12.62
N THR A 218 -6.10 -35.26 11.69
CA THR A 218 -5.74 -33.84 11.76
C THR A 218 -7.02 -33.05 11.91
N THR A 219 -7.40 -32.72 13.15
CA THR A 219 -8.56 -31.91 13.45
C THR A 219 -8.32 -30.52 12.88
N GLN A 220 -8.97 -30.23 11.74
CA GLN A 220 -8.89 -28.94 11.08
C GLN A 220 -9.33 -27.83 12.06
N GLU A 221 -8.48 -26.81 12.23
CA GLU A 221 -8.80 -25.67 13.09
C GLU A 221 -10.05 -24.93 12.57
N ILE A 222 -10.96 -24.60 13.49
CA ILE A 222 -12.15 -23.80 13.19
C ILE A 222 -12.08 -22.51 14.02
N TYR A 223 -12.10 -21.37 13.33
CA TYR A 223 -12.14 -20.05 13.94
C TYR A 223 -13.56 -19.53 14.08
N LEU A 224 -13.80 -18.82 15.18
CA LEU A 224 -15.00 -18.04 15.45
C LEU A 224 -14.69 -16.57 15.24
N VAL A 225 -15.45 -15.92 14.37
CA VAL A 225 -15.39 -14.47 14.11
C VAL A 225 -16.65 -13.84 14.69
N GLU A 226 -16.49 -13.04 15.75
CA GLU A 226 -17.60 -12.37 16.44
C GLU A 226 -17.72 -10.93 15.93
N THR A 227 -18.95 -10.45 15.78
CA THR A 227 -19.25 -9.14 15.18
C THR A 227 -20.07 -8.24 16.11
N SER A 228 -20.04 -6.93 15.83
CA SER A 228 -20.69 -5.89 16.65
C SER A 228 -22.21 -5.98 16.70
N ASP A 229 -22.83 -6.65 15.73
CA ASP A 229 -24.27 -6.94 15.67
C ASP A 229 -24.68 -8.20 16.45
N GLY A 230 -23.72 -8.88 17.09
CA GLY A 230 -23.95 -10.08 17.87
C GLY A 230 -23.94 -11.38 17.06
N CYS A 231 -23.61 -11.33 15.76
CA CYS A 231 -23.41 -12.53 14.95
C CYS A 231 -22.07 -13.22 15.24
N THR A 232 -22.00 -14.51 14.89
CA THR A 232 -20.77 -15.30 15.00
C THR A 232 -20.64 -16.20 13.78
N TYR A 233 -19.51 -16.10 13.09
CA TYR A 233 -19.20 -16.87 11.88
C TYR A 233 -18.14 -17.92 12.17
N LYS A 234 -18.27 -19.09 11.54
CA LYS A 234 -17.30 -20.18 11.65
C LYS A 234 -16.52 -20.30 10.34
N THR A 235 -15.20 -20.38 10.41
CA THR A 235 -14.34 -20.49 9.21
C THR A 235 -13.10 -21.33 9.49
N LYS A 236 -12.43 -21.82 8.45
CA LYS A 236 -11.18 -22.59 8.50
C LYS A 236 -9.93 -21.71 8.36
N GLY A 237 -10.10 -20.45 7.98
CA GLY A 237 -9.02 -19.48 7.82
C GLY A 237 -9.54 -18.05 7.94
N VAL A 238 -8.68 -17.14 8.39
CA VAL A 238 -9.04 -15.73 8.57
C VAL A 238 -7.96 -14.83 7.96
N ILE A 239 -8.40 -13.85 7.17
CA ILE A 239 -7.57 -12.77 6.65
C ILE A 239 -7.90 -11.47 7.40
N VAL A 240 -6.89 -10.85 8.00
CA VAL A 240 -7.01 -9.57 8.70
C VAL A 240 -6.36 -8.47 7.86
N THR A 241 -7.18 -7.63 7.23
CA THR A 241 -6.77 -6.47 6.40
C THR A 241 -7.41 -5.17 6.89
N ALA A 242 -7.51 -4.99 8.21
CA ALA A 242 -8.27 -3.92 8.85
C ALA A 242 -7.59 -2.52 8.81
N GLY A 243 -6.55 -2.33 8.01
CA GLY A 243 -5.88 -1.04 7.83
C GLY A 243 -5.48 -0.39 9.16
N ALA A 244 -5.94 0.84 9.40
CA ALA A 244 -5.65 1.59 10.62
C ALA A 244 -6.21 0.95 11.92
N TRP A 245 -7.18 0.05 11.80
CA TRP A 245 -7.76 -0.70 12.92
C TRP A 245 -7.05 -2.03 13.20
N THR A 246 -6.01 -2.39 12.45
CA THR A 246 -5.30 -3.67 12.62
C THR A 246 -4.90 -3.92 14.08
N SER A 247 -4.40 -2.90 14.79
CA SER A 247 -3.98 -3.04 16.19
C SER A 247 -5.12 -3.36 17.16
N LYS A 248 -6.40 -3.17 16.77
CA LYS A 248 -7.54 -3.64 17.58
C LYS A 248 -7.70 -5.16 17.51
N LEU A 249 -7.50 -5.74 16.34
CA LEU A 249 -7.63 -7.18 16.09
C LEU A 249 -6.34 -7.96 16.39
N ILE A 250 -5.18 -7.32 16.23
CA ILE A 250 -3.85 -7.88 16.50
C ILE A 250 -3.08 -6.90 17.42
N PRO A 251 -3.39 -6.86 18.73
CA PRO A 251 -2.80 -5.91 19.66
C PRO A 251 -1.27 -6.00 19.79
N GLU A 252 -0.68 -7.14 19.44
CA GLU A 252 0.77 -7.32 19.44
C GLU A 252 1.49 -6.38 18.46
N LEU A 253 0.82 -5.94 17.40
CA LEU A 253 1.36 -4.99 16.42
C LEU A 253 1.29 -3.53 16.87
N ASN A 254 0.55 -3.21 17.94
CA ASN A 254 0.36 -1.84 18.42
C ASN A 254 1.67 -1.03 18.61
N PRO A 255 2.76 -1.59 19.16
CA PRO A 255 4.03 -0.85 19.29
C PRO A 255 4.73 -0.51 17.96
N TYR A 256 4.31 -1.15 16.86
CA TYR A 256 4.96 -1.08 15.55
C TYR A 256 4.05 -0.46 14.47
N LEU A 257 2.82 -0.09 14.81
CA LEU A 257 1.90 0.56 13.89
C LEU A 257 1.54 1.95 14.42
N LYS A 258 1.90 2.99 13.65
CA LYS A 258 1.50 4.37 13.93
C LYS A 258 0.46 4.81 12.90
N VAL A 259 -0.73 5.18 13.38
CA VAL A 259 -1.77 5.74 12.53
C VAL A 259 -1.56 7.26 12.42
N THR A 260 -1.43 7.77 11.20
CA THR A 260 -1.17 9.19 10.95
C THR A 260 -2.20 9.80 10.00
N ARG A 261 -2.57 11.05 10.26
CA ARG A 261 -3.52 11.84 9.50
C ARG A 261 -2.84 12.53 8.30
N GLN A 262 -3.31 12.19 7.11
CA GLN A 262 -2.85 12.76 5.83
C GLN A 262 -3.90 13.70 5.24
N ILE A 263 -3.48 14.70 4.47
CA ILE A 263 -4.38 15.69 3.84
C ILE A 263 -4.14 15.72 2.35
N GLN A 264 -5.24 15.74 1.61
CA GLN A 264 -5.30 15.86 0.16
C GLN A 264 -6.33 16.92 -0.21
N ALA A 265 -6.03 17.71 -1.24
CA ALA A 265 -6.92 18.73 -1.76
C ALA A 265 -6.93 18.71 -3.30
N TRP A 266 -8.05 19.13 -3.87
CA TRP A 266 -8.27 19.23 -5.30
C TRP A 266 -8.34 20.71 -5.68
N PHE A 267 -7.41 21.10 -6.54
CA PHE A 267 -7.21 22.46 -6.96
C PHE A 267 -7.79 22.66 -8.37
N THR A 268 -8.50 23.76 -8.55
CA THR A 268 -8.87 24.29 -9.87
C THR A 268 -7.89 25.38 -10.29
N MET A 269 -7.92 25.74 -11.58
CA MET A 269 -7.19 26.90 -12.07
C MET A 269 -7.81 28.20 -11.57
N PRO A 270 -7.01 29.26 -11.33
CA PRO A 270 -7.57 30.58 -11.06
C PRO A 270 -8.53 30.97 -12.19
N THR A 271 -9.75 31.35 -11.83
CA THR A 271 -10.63 32.05 -12.77
C THR A 271 -9.99 33.39 -13.09
N VAL A 272 -9.84 33.72 -14.39
CA VAL A 272 -9.48 35.09 -14.78
C VAL A 272 -10.65 35.97 -14.37
N ASP A 273 -10.51 36.74 -13.30
CA ASP A 273 -11.54 37.68 -12.88
C ASP A 273 -11.74 38.69 -14.02
N SER A 274 -12.92 38.66 -14.65
CA SER A 274 -13.30 39.56 -15.76
C SER A 274 -13.50 41.03 -15.32
N ASP A 275 -13.24 41.34 -14.04
CA ASP A 275 -13.47 42.66 -13.45
C ASP A 275 -12.23 43.55 -13.40
N ASP A 276 -11.06 43.05 -13.82
CA ASP A 276 -9.83 43.86 -13.91
C ASP A 276 -9.79 44.68 -15.22
N ASN A 277 -10.77 45.58 -15.39
CA ASN A 277 -10.79 46.61 -16.43
C ASN A 277 -9.74 47.72 -16.22
N ASN A 278 -8.68 47.47 -15.45
CA ASN A 278 -7.70 48.49 -15.11
C ASN A 278 -6.27 47.96 -14.96
N THR A 279 -5.69 47.42 -16.03
CA THR A 279 -4.24 47.54 -16.24
C THR A 279 -3.92 47.73 -17.71
N ASN A 280 -3.57 48.98 -18.07
CA ASN A 280 -2.62 49.22 -19.14
C ASN A 280 -1.27 48.64 -18.68
N ASN A 281 -1.02 47.36 -18.95
CA ASN A 281 0.33 46.81 -18.88
C ASN A 281 0.62 46.01 -20.15
N ASP A 282 1.57 46.54 -20.89
CA ASP A 282 2.09 46.12 -22.18
C ASP A 282 3.03 44.90 -22.01
N ASP A 283 2.60 43.87 -21.27
CA ASP A 283 3.35 42.62 -21.04
C ASP A 283 2.71 41.46 -21.82
N SER A 284 2.39 41.70 -23.09
CA SER A 284 1.77 40.74 -24.01
C SER A 284 2.71 39.60 -24.49
N ASN A 285 3.87 39.40 -23.85
CA ASN A 285 4.90 38.46 -24.31
C ASN A 285 5.37 37.41 -23.29
N ASN A 286 4.69 37.22 -22.15
CA ASN A 286 5.08 36.12 -21.23
C ASN A 286 3.94 35.48 -20.43
N THR A 287 2.75 35.39 -21.01
CA THR A 287 1.68 34.52 -20.50
C THR A 287 1.68 33.21 -21.26
N SER A 288 2.73 32.39 -21.11
CA SER A 288 2.53 30.95 -21.27
C SER A 288 1.36 30.58 -20.36
N GLN A 289 0.30 30.03 -20.94
CA GLN A 289 -0.92 29.69 -20.23
C GLN A 289 -0.58 28.64 -19.17
N ARG A 290 -0.30 29.10 -17.93
CA ARG A 290 0.10 28.22 -16.82
C ARG A 290 -0.95 27.13 -16.64
N CYS A 291 -0.51 25.88 -16.59
CA CYS A 291 -1.37 24.71 -16.55
C CYS A 291 -0.97 23.78 -15.40
N PHE A 292 -1.86 22.87 -14.99
CA PHE A 292 -1.47 21.83 -14.05
C PHE A 292 -0.54 20.85 -14.78
N PRO A 293 0.40 20.20 -14.06
CA PRO A 293 1.16 19.11 -14.65
C PRO A 293 0.22 18.07 -15.25
N SER A 294 0.46 17.67 -16.51
CA SER A 294 -0.31 16.63 -17.20
C SER A 294 0.10 15.21 -16.81
N VAL A 295 1.16 15.08 -16.01
CA VAL A 295 1.69 13.82 -15.48
C VAL A 295 1.35 13.68 -14.00
N GLY A 296 1.29 12.45 -13.48
CA GLY A 296 1.43 12.25 -12.03
C GLY A 296 2.80 12.72 -11.56
N TRP A 297 2.94 13.15 -10.31
CA TRP A 297 4.23 13.62 -9.84
C TRP A 297 4.46 13.40 -8.35
N PHE A 298 5.74 13.22 -7.99
CA PHE A 298 6.22 13.14 -6.62
C PHE A 298 7.46 14.01 -6.50
N LEU A 299 7.43 14.99 -5.59
CA LEU A 299 8.56 15.85 -5.29
C LEU A 299 9.16 15.45 -3.95
N ASP A 300 10.33 14.83 -4.04
CA ASP A 300 11.26 14.64 -2.94
C ASP A 300 11.94 15.97 -2.63
N ARG A 301 11.90 16.35 -1.36
CA ARG A 301 12.38 17.65 -0.88
C ARG A 301 13.48 17.42 0.14
N ASP A 302 14.20 18.49 0.48
CA ASP A 302 15.15 18.46 1.60
C ASP A 302 14.56 17.77 2.84
N LYS A 303 15.39 17.03 3.58
CA LYS A 303 15.00 16.11 4.67
C LYS A 303 14.10 16.71 5.77
N ASP A 304 14.14 18.03 5.94
CA ASP A 304 13.35 18.77 6.94
C ASP A 304 11.97 19.20 6.39
N LYS A 305 11.67 18.86 5.14
CA LYS A 305 10.44 19.22 4.43
C LYS A 305 9.69 17.96 4.03
N LEU A 306 8.37 17.99 4.17
CA LEU A 306 7.53 16.89 3.71
C LEU A 306 7.58 16.78 2.18
N PRO A 307 7.71 15.55 1.63
CA PRO A 307 7.47 15.33 0.22
C PRO A 307 6.02 15.68 -0.13
N ILE A 308 5.81 16.07 -1.38
CA ILE A 308 4.48 16.36 -1.91
C ILE A 308 4.27 15.57 -3.19
N TYR A 309 3.04 15.16 -3.44
CA TYR A 309 2.68 14.49 -4.67
C TYR A 309 1.40 15.08 -5.25
N GLY A 310 1.22 14.89 -6.55
CA GLY A 310 -0.01 15.27 -7.22
C GLY A 310 -0.39 14.32 -8.34
N ILE A 311 -1.66 14.41 -8.69
CA ILE A 311 -2.30 13.65 -9.76
C ILE A 311 -2.95 14.67 -10.69
N PRO A 312 -2.76 14.55 -12.01
CA PRO A 312 -3.36 15.44 -12.97
C PRO A 312 -4.89 15.31 -12.93
N PRO A 313 -5.60 16.27 -13.52
CA PRO A 313 -7.02 16.15 -13.79
C PRO A 313 -7.34 14.82 -14.48
N ASP A 314 -8.36 14.12 -13.98
CA ASP A 314 -8.82 12.87 -14.58
C ASP A 314 -9.53 13.17 -15.92
N PRO A 315 -9.01 12.72 -17.07
CA PRO A 315 -9.59 13.07 -18.37
C PRO A 315 -10.98 12.46 -18.59
N LEU A 316 -11.34 11.43 -17.82
CA LEU A 316 -12.63 10.73 -17.92
C LEU A 316 -13.64 11.20 -16.87
N ILE A 317 -13.19 11.88 -15.82
CA ILE A 317 -14.02 12.40 -14.74
C ILE A 317 -13.79 13.91 -14.60
N LEU A 318 -14.23 14.65 -15.62
CA LEU A 318 -14.26 16.12 -15.56
C LEU A 318 -15.54 16.56 -14.84
N SER A 319 -15.43 17.00 -13.59
CA SER A 319 -16.57 17.54 -12.85
C SER A 319 -16.94 18.93 -13.39
N ASN A 320 -18.14 19.10 -13.98
CA ASN A 320 -18.79 20.39 -14.23
C ASN A 320 -17.88 21.54 -14.73
N ASN A 321 -17.02 21.29 -15.73
CA ASN A 321 -16.04 22.24 -16.31
C ASN A 321 -14.85 22.64 -15.42
N ASP A 322 -14.71 22.12 -14.20
CA ASP A 322 -13.56 22.37 -13.35
C ASP A 322 -12.46 21.32 -13.58
N ILE A 323 -11.30 21.79 -14.01
CA ILE A 323 -10.08 20.98 -14.16
C ILE A 323 -9.46 20.80 -12.77
N LEU A 324 -9.67 19.63 -12.15
CA LEU A 324 -9.23 19.38 -10.77
C LEU A 324 -7.92 18.59 -10.70
N SER A 325 -6.82 19.24 -10.31
CA SER A 325 -5.60 18.51 -9.94
C SER A 325 -5.58 18.20 -8.45
N LYS A 326 -5.37 16.93 -8.11
CA LYS A 326 -5.19 16.50 -6.72
C LYS A 326 -3.76 16.76 -6.30
N ILE A 327 -3.58 17.34 -5.12
CA ILE A 327 -2.29 17.58 -4.48
C ILE A 327 -2.38 17.13 -3.03
N ALA A 328 -1.32 16.52 -2.51
CA ALA A 328 -1.29 16.01 -1.15
C ALA A 328 0.10 16.06 -0.52
N LEU A 329 0.11 16.21 0.80
CA LEU A 329 1.32 16.12 1.63
C LEU A 329 1.58 14.65 1.97
N HIS A 330 2.77 14.15 1.67
CA HIS A 330 3.13 12.76 1.92
C HIS A 330 3.85 12.60 3.27
N GLY A 331 3.36 11.67 4.09
CA GLY A 331 4.07 11.24 5.30
C GLY A 331 4.00 12.23 6.46
N ARG A 332 2.88 12.96 6.61
CA ARG A 332 2.65 13.81 7.79
C ARG A 332 2.72 12.95 9.06
N ASP A 333 3.50 13.39 10.06
CA ASP A 333 3.63 12.72 11.36
C ASP A 333 2.62 13.25 12.39
N VAL A 334 1.37 13.40 11.95
CA VAL A 334 0.25 13.83 12.82
C VAL A 334 -0.47 12.58 13.29
N LEU A 335 -0.17 12.13 14.52
CA LEU A 335 -0.82 10.96 15.12
C LEU A 335 -2.32 11.20 15.30
N ILE A 336 -3.11 10.17 15.04
CA ILE A 336 -4.57 10.20 15.20
C ILE A 336 -5.09 8.81 15.59
N SER A 337 -6.15 8.75 16.39
CA SER A 337 -6.87 7.49 16.57
C SER A 337 -7.65 7.17 15.30
N PRO A 338 -7.69 5.91 14.84
CA PRO A 338 -8.53 5.56 13.69
C PRO A 338 -10.03 5.84 13.94
N ASP A 339 -10.46 5.87 15.21
CA ASP A 339 -11.84 6.15 15.62
C ASP A 339 -12.19 7.65 15.71
N ASP A 340 -11.20 8.56 15.57
CA ASP A 340 -11.45 9.99 15.66
C ASP A 340 -12.24 10.52 14.43
N GLU A 341 -12.99 11.61 14.62
CA GLU A 341 -13.68 12.29 13.53
C GLU A 341 -12.66 12.85 12.51
N ARG A 342 -12.83 12.48 11.24
CA ARG A 342 -11.87 12.81 10.17
C ARG A 342 -12.49 13.62 9.03
N THR A 343 -13.78 13.89 9.06
CA THR A 343 -14.56 14.43 7.92
C THR A 343 -14.15 15.84 7.51
N LYS A 344 -13.49 16.61 8.38
CA LYS A 344 -13.15 18.02 8.12
C LYS A 344 -11.65 18.24 8.10
N VAL A 345 -11.16 18.85 7.03
CA VAL A 345 -9.82 19.45 6.93
C VAL A 345 -9.87 20.83 7.56
N THR A 346 -8.90 21.19 8.41
CA THR A 346 -8.91 22.48 9.11
C THR A 346 -8.38 23.61 8.22
N LYS A 347 -8.64 24.87 8.61
CA LYS A 347 -8.12 26.04 7.87
C LYS A 347 -6.59 26.09 7.90
N GLU A 348 -6.00 25.65 9.00
CA GLU A 348 -4.55 25.55 9.20
C GLU A 348 -3.96 24.48 8.27
N GLU A 349 -4.63 23.33 8.11
CA GLU A 349 -4.22 22.29 7.16
C GLU A 349 -4.33 22.75 5.70
N ILE A 350 -5.35 23.56 5.38
CA ILE A 350 -5.47 24.21 4.05
C ILE A 350 -4.34 25.22 3.83
N GLN A 351 -3.99 26.01 4.84
CA GLN A 351 -2.87 26.95 4.75
C GLN A 351 -1.53 26.21 4.62
N GLU A 352 -1.35 25.11 5.34
CA GLU A 352 -0.16 24.25 5.27
C GLU A 352 0.08 23.73 3.85
N ILE A 353 -0.96 23.18 3.19
CA ILE A 353 -0.81 22.66 1.82
C ILE A 353 -0.53 23.79 0.82
N CYS A 354 -1.25 24.91 0.90
CA CYS A 354 -1.02 26.07 0.02
C CYS A 354 0.40 26.64 0.19
N TYR A 355 0.84 26.84 1.42
CA TYR A 355 2.20 27.30 1.72
C TYR A 355 3.25 26.32 1.21
N THR A 356 3.00 25.02 1.33
CA THR A 356 3.96 23.99 0.91
C THR A 356 4.17 23.98 -0.62
N ILE A 357 3.12 24.25 -1.39
CA ILE A 357 3.18 24.22 -2.86
C ILE A 357 3.47 25.56 -3.51
N GLN A 358 3.43 26.68 -2.76
CA GLN A 358 3.57 28.03 -3.33
C GLN A 358 4.84 28.22 -4.16
N ASP A 359 5.94 27.56 -3.79
CA ASP A 359 7.22 27.69 -4.49
C ASP A 359 7.26 26.89 -5.81
N TRP A 360 6.36 25.91 -5.96
CA TRP A 360 6.36 24.94 -7.07
C TRP A 360 5.19 25.12 -8.01
N ILE A 361 4.00 25.41 -7.49
CA ILE A 361 2.77 25.61 -8.26
C ILE A 361 2.07 26.86 -7.72
N PRO A 362 2.71 28.05 -7.83
CA PRO A 362 2.22 29.29 -7.20
C PRO A 362 0.81 29.69 -7.65
N HIS A 363 0.46 29.38 -8.89
CA HIS A 363 -0.86 29.70 -9.44
C HIS A 363 -1.98 28.88 -8.77
N ALA A 364 -1.68 27.69 -8.25
CA ALA A 364 -2.64 26.87 -7.51
C ALA A 364 -2.67 27.19 -6.00
N ALA A 365 -1.61 27.80 -5.46
CA ALA A 365 -1.35 27.98 -4.04
C ALA A 365 -2.25 29.01 -3.31
N ASN A 366 -3.52 29.12 -3.69
CA ASN A 366 -4.50 29.97 -3.06
C ASN A 366 -5.65 29.10 -2.51
N PRO A 367 -6.04 29.24 -1.22
CA PRO A 367 -7.17 28.51 -0.65
C PRO A 367 -8.48 28.63 -1.45
N LYS A 368 -8.70 29.73 -2.18
CA LYS A 368 -9.88 29.90 -3.05
C LYS A 368 -9.92 28.94 -4.23
N ASN A 369 -8.77 28.41 -4.63
CA ASN A 369 -8.65 27.48 -5.75
C ASN A 369 -8.89 26.02 -5.30
N ILE A 370 -9.13 25.76 -4.01
CA ILE A 370 -9.43 24.42 -3.52
C ILE A 370 -10.94 24.19 -3.59
N ILE A 371 -11.35 23.26 -4.46
CA ILE A 371 -12.76 22.88 -4.65
C ILE A 371 -13.17 21.78 -3.67
N GLU A 372 -12.22 20.92 -3.31
CA GLU A 372 -12.45 19.82 -2.38
C GLU A 372 -11.21 19.55 -1.53
N SER A 373 -11.41 19.09 -0.29
CA SER A 373 -10.33 18.56 0.55
C SER A 373 -10.82 17.40 1.41
N LYS A 374 -9.94 16.43 1.65
CA LYS A 374 -10.24 15.22 2.44
C LYS A 374 -9.06 14.90 3.35
N ALA A 375 -9.36 14.39 4.54
CA ALA A 375 -8.36 13.76 5.40
C ALA A 375 -8.40 12.24 5.23
N CYS A 376 -7.23 11.62 5.17
CA CYS A 376 -7.04 10.18 5.01
C CYS A 376 -6.11 9.65 6.12
N LEU A 377 -5.95 8.33 6.22
CA LEU A 377 -5.05 7.68 7.16
C LEU A 377 -3.92 6.93 6.46
N TYR A 378 -2.71 7.09 6.98
CA TYR A 378 -1.65 6.11 6.81
C TYR A 378 -1.50 5.27 8.07
N THR A 379 -1.03 4.04 7.90
CA THR A 379 -0.65 3.15 9.00
C THR A 379 0.80 2.78 8.77
N MET A 380 1.68 3.46 9.49
CA MET A 380 3.14 3.43 9.30
C MET A 380 3.77 2.32 10.14
N THR A 381 4.68 1.59 9.51
CA THR A 381 5.67 0.74 10.19
C THR A 381 6.98 1.52 10.39
N PRO A 382 7.83 1.14 11.38
CA PRO A 382 9.11 1.80 11.63
C PRO A 382 10.06 1.84 10.43
N ASP A 383 10.04 0.80 9.59
CA ASP A 383 10.90 0.65 8.41
C ASP A 383 10.21 1.10 7.11
N GLY A 384 8.96 1.55 7.18
CA GLY A 384 8.15 1.89 6.01
C GLY A 384 7.68 0.69 5.19
N HIS A 385 8.05 -0.54 5.53
CA HIS A 385 7.65 -1.75 4.80
C HIS A 385 6.33 -2.33 5.29
N PHE A 386 5.62 -3.04 4.41
CA PHE A 386 4.36 -3.69 4.78
C PHE A 386 4.61 -4.87 5.71
N ILE A 387 3.58 -5.24 6.47
CA ILE A 387 3.54 -6.49 7.21
C ILE A 387 2.61 -7.41 6.45
N LEU A 388 3.13 -8.52 5.95
CA LEU A 388 2.33 -9.63 5.43
C LEU A 388 2.83 -10.90 6.11
N ASP A 389 2.07 -11.43 7.05
CA ASP A 389 2.52 -12.61 7.80
C ASP A 389 1.39 -13.36 8.49
N ASN A 390 1.72 -14.57 8.95
CA ASN A 390 0.87 -15.37 9.80
C ASN A 390 0.87 -14.81 11.23
N VAL A 391 -0.31 -14.66 11.84
CA VAL A 391 -0.47 -14.06 13.17
C VAL A 391 0.24 -14.85 14.26
N SER A 392 0.38 -16.18 14.12
CA SER A 392 1.19 -16.99 15.04
C SER A 392 2.66 -16.64 14.96
N ASN A 393 3.22 -16.47 13.76
CA ASN A 393 4.61 -16.03 13.60
C ASN A 393 4.84 -14.63 14.22
N ILE A 394 3.96 -13.67 13.92
CA ILE A 394 3.97 -12.33 14.51
C ILE A 394 4.05 -12.41 16.05
N ARG A 395 3.15 -13.18 16.66
CA ARG A 395 3.12 -13.37 18.12
C ARG A 395 4.40 -13.99 18.64
N ASN A 396 4.93 -14.99 17.97
CA ASN A 396 6.12 -15.71 18.39
C ASN A 396 7.38 -14.86 18.36
N VAL A 397 7.62 -14.16 17.25
CA VAL A 397 8.77 -13.27 17.10
C VAL A 397 8.72 -12.15 18.15
N LEU A 398 7.56 -11.50 18.31
CA LEU A 398 7.40 -10.40 19.26
C LEU A 398 7.48 -10.85 20.73
N LYS A 399 7.00 -12.05 21.08
CA LYS A 399 7.22 -12.67 22.40
C LYS A 399 8.70 -12.95 22.67
N LYS A 400 9.42 -13.52 21.69
CA LYS A 400 10.87 -13.80 21.81
C LYS A 400 11.66 -12.50 22.02
N LYS A 401 11.37 -11.44 21.26
CA LYS A 401 12.00 -10.11 21.40
C LYS A 401 11.77 -9.45 22.77
N LYS A 402 10.58 -9.60 23.34
CA LYS A 402 10.29 -9.15 24.73
C LYS A 402 11.10 -9.92 25.78
N LYS A 403 11.41 -11.20 25.54
CA LYS A 403 12.24 -12.01 26.45
C LYS A 403 13.72 -11.61 26.38
N THR A 404 14.28 -11.44 25.18
CA THR A 404 15.70 -11.07 24.98
C THR A 404 16.02 -9.67 25.53
N THR A 405 15.12 -8.70 25.34
CA THR A 405 15.27 -7.35 25.90
C THR A 405 15.26 -7.33 27.44
N LYS A 406 14.46 -8.19 28.08
CA LYS A 406 14.42 -8.35 29.55
C LYS A 406 15.68 -9.02 30.10
N THR A 407 16.18 -10.07 29.45
CA THR A 407 17.41 -10.77 29.89
C THR A 407 18.67 -9.94 29.65
N GLY A 408 18.71 -9.10 28.60
CA GLY A 408 19.77 -8.13 28.36
C GLY A 408 19.86 -7.04 29.43
N LYS A 409 18.71 -6.48 29.86
CA LYS A 409 18.66 -5.49 30.96
C LYS A 409 19.04 -6.06 32.33
N ALA A 410 18.84 -7.36 32.56
CA ALA A 410 19.25 -8.02 33.80
C ALA A 410 20.77 -8.25 33.91
N ARG A 411 21.53 -8.08 32.82
CA ARG A 411 22.97 -8.41 32.76
C ARG A 411 23.90 -7.18 32.88
N THR A 412 23.37 -5.98 33.10
CA THR A 412 24.15 -4.73 33.19
C THR A 412 24.20 -4.08 34.59
N THR A 413 23.96 -4.83 35.67
CA THR A 413 24.17 -4.33 37.05
C THR A 413 25.05 -5.26 37.88
N SER A 414 26.34 -5.33 37.54
CA SER A 414 27.41 -5.63 38.50
C SER A 414 28.80 -5.48 37.85
N SER A 415 29.35 -4.27 37.89
CA SER A 415 30.80 -4.12 37.97
C SER A 415 31.15 -3.08 39.02
N SER A 416 31.28 -3.57 40.24
CA SER A 416 32.00 -2.90 41.31
C SER A 416 33.46 -2.70 40.89
N ARG A 417 33.91 -1.46 40.96
CA ARG A 417 35.33 -1.08 40.97
C ARG A 417 36.09 -1.85 42.05
N SER A 418 37.15 -2.54 41.66
CA SER A 418 38.32 -2.73 42.52
C SER A 418 39.58 -2.83 41.66
N SER A 419 40.52 -1.96 42.00
CA SER A 419 41.90 -1.89 41.53
C SER A 419 42.79 -2.87 42.29
N SER A 420 43.70 -3.57 41.63
CA SER A 420 45.13 -3.63 41.96
C SER A 420 45.90 -4.65 41.11
N SER A 421 47.20 -4.41 41.10
CA SER A 421 48.29 -4.75 40.18
C SER A 421 48.92 -6.13 40.34
N SER A 422 49.96 -6.37 39.51
CA SER A 422 51.01 -7.40 39.53
C SER A 422 50.67 -8.73 38.82
N SER A 423 51.56 -9.46 38.15
CA SER A 423 52.75 -9.21 37.30
C SER A 423 53.28 -10.60 36.91
N SER A 424 53.75 -10.75 35.66
CA SER A 424 54.82 -11.66 35.24
C SER A 424 54.52 -13.16 35.02
N ASN A 425 54.74 -13.54 33.75
CA ASN A 425 55.63 -14.61 33.27
C ASN A 425 55.03 -15.81 32.50
N ASP A 426 55.65 -15.98 31.33
CA ASP A 426 56.01 -17.23 30.64
C ASP A 426 54.93 -17.95 29.82
N VAL A 427 55.15 -18.52 28.62
CA VAL A 427 56.16 -18.47 27.54
C VAL A 427 55.71 -19.57 26.54
N ASN A 428 56.10 -19.48 25.25
CA ASN A 428 56.02 -20.51 24.18
C ASN A 428 54.63 -20.82 23.58
N LYS A 429 54.45 -21.14 22.30
CA LYS A 429 55.19 -21.07 21.01
C LYS A 429 54.20 -21.68 19.98
N LEU A 430 54.24 -21.22 18.72
CA LEU A 430 54.23 -22.00 17.45
C LEU A 430 53.33 -23.26 17.39
N ASP A 431 52.46 -23.52 16.42
CA ASP A 431 52.55 -23.35 14.96
C ASP A 431 51.18 -23.68 14.33
N ASN A 432 50.95 -23.07 13.16
CA ASN A 432 50.41 -23.61 11.91
C ASN A 432 49.15 -24.51 11.81
N ASP A 433 48.41 -24.16 10.76
CA ASP A 433 47.82 -24.99 9.72
C ASP A 433 46.30 -25.29 9.71
N GLU A 434 45.77 -24.91 8.55
CA GLU A 434 44.72 -25.56 7.77
C GLU A 434 43.26 -25.43 8.23
N THR A 435 42.63 -24.39 7.68
CA THR A 435 41.18 -24.28 7.51
C THR A 435 40.68 -25.35 6.54
N SER A 436 40.27 -26.50 7.07
CA SER A 436 39.40 -27.45 6.36
C SER A 436 37.94 -27.06 6.51
N SER A 437 37.26 -26.95 5.38
CA SER A 437 35.82 -26.82 5.21
C SER A 437 35.02 -27.88 5.98
N SER A 438 34.05 -27.45 6.79
CA SER A 438 32.90 -28.27 7.14
C SER A 438 31.64 -27.40 7.21
N SER A 439 30.81 -27.54 6.18
CA SER A 439 29.42 -27.12 6.14
C SER A 439 28.63 -27.83 7.25
N SER A 440 28.31 -27.13 8.33
CA SER A 440 27.33 -27.59 9.31
C SER A 440 25.98 -26.98 8.98
N SER A 441 25.15 -27.76 8.28
CA SER A 441 23.70 -27.57 8.21
C SER A 441 23.13 -27.63 9.63
N SER A 442 22.81 -26.49 10.22
CA SER A 442 22.10 -26.43 11.49
C SER A 442 20.61 -26.70 11.25
N SER A 443 20.23 -27.98 11.27
CA SER A 443 18.84 -28.40 11.43
C SER A 443 18.32 -27.88 12.78
N SER A 444 17.48 -26.84 12.74
CA SER A 444 16.75 -26.40 13.92
C SER A 444 15.72 -27.48 14.29
N PRO A 445 15.53 -27.79 15.59
CA PRO A 445 14.62 -28.84 16.01
C PRO A 445 13.16 -28.41 15.72
N PRO A 446 12.26 -29.36 15.39
CA PRO A 446 10.86 -29.05 15.15
C PRO A 446 10.24 -28.55 16.45
N SER A 447 9.71 -27.32 16.45
CA SER A 447 9.00 -26.78 17.61
C SER A 447 7.65 -27.47 17.74
N ALA A 448 7.54 -28.40 18.69
CA ALA A 448 6.30 -29.07 19.09
C ALA A 448 5.35 -28.16 19.88
N TYR A 449 5.03 -26.97 19.34
CA TYR A 449 3.90 -26.17 19.76
C TYR A 449 2.98 -26.05 18.55
N SER A 450 1.85 -26.78 18.54
CA SER A 450 0.74 -26.43 17.68
C SER A 450 0.24 -25.06 18.16
N ASP A 451 0.78 -24.00 17.61
CA ASP A 451 0.30 -22.66 17.90
C ASP A 451 -1.13 -22.59 17.36
N LYS A 452 -2.12 -22.63 18.29
CA LYS A 452 -3.49 -22.19 18.02
C LYS A 452 -3.37 -20.91 17.17
N TYR A 453 -4.12 -20.79 16.06
CA TYR A 453 -4.00 -19.72 15.04
C TYR A 453 -3.07 -20.02 13.85
N SER A 454 -2.96 -21.28 13.42
CA SER A 454 -2.08 -21.66 12.29
C SER A 454 -2.52 -21.09 10.94
N ASN A 455 -3.82 -20.77 10.76
CA ASN A 455 -4.38 -20.20 9.53
C ASN A 455 -5.09 -18.85 9.76
N ILE A 456 -4.46 -17.96 10.53
CA ILE A 456 -4.81 -16.53 10.57
C ILE A 456 -3.66 -15.72 9.97
N TRP A 457 -3.99 -14.96 8.94
CA TRP A 457 -3.04 -14.18 8.15
C TRP A 457 -3.39 -12.71 8.18
N CYS A 458 -2.39 -11.83 8.04
CA CYS A 458 -2.60 -10.40 8.09
C CYS A 458 -1.81 -9.68 7.00
N VAL A 459 -2.44 -8.67 6.38
CA VAL A 459 -1.74 -7.58 5.68
C VAL A 459 -1.99 -6.28 6.42
N ALA A 460 -0.92 -5.61 6.87
CA ALA A 460 -1.00 -4.39 7.66
C ALA A 460 0.16 -3.45 7.37
N GLY A 461 0.10 -2.24 7.91
CA GLY A 461 1.24 -1.32 7.87
C GLY A 461 1.62 -0.88 6.46
N LEU A 462 0.63 -0.55 5.62
CA LEU A 462 0.86 -0.21 4.20
C LEU A 462 1.55 1.14 3.97
N SER A 463 1.96 1.84 5.04
CA SER A 463 2.88 2.99 5.08
C SER A 463 2.60 4.10 4.06
N GLY A 464 1.34 4.26 3.66
CA GLY A 464 0.91 5.29 2.71
C GLY A 464 1.20 5.03 1.24
N HIS A 465 1.70 3.86 0.89
CA HIS A 465 2.08 3.54 -0.50
C HIS A 465 1.56 2.18 -1.01
N GLY A 466 0.75 1.47 -0.23
CA GLY A 466 0.28 0.11 -0.57
C GLY A 466 -0.83 -0.03 -1.62
N PHE A 467 -1.65 0.99 -1.90
CA PHE A 467 -2.84 0.82 -2.75
C PHE A 467 -2.52 0.25 -4.14
N LYS A 468 -1.44 0.71 -4.77
CA LYS A 468 -1.01 0.27 -6.10
C LYS A 468 -0.61 -1.22 -6.17
N MET A 469 -0.46 -1.89 -5.02
CA MET A 469 -0.09 -3.30 -4.92
C MET A 469 -1.22 -4.18 -4.37
N THR A 470 -2.42 -3.62 -4.13
CA THR A 470 -3.51 -4.38 -3.49
C THR A 470 -3.93 -5.65 -4.24
N PRO A 471 -3.96 -5.71 -5.59
CA PRO A 471 -4.25 -6.95 -6.29
C PRO A 471 -3.24 -8.06 -5.98
N ALA A 472 -1.93 -7.80 -6.15
CA ALA A 472 -0.91 -8.81 -5.88
C ALA A 472 -0.82 -9.18 -4.39
N LEU A 473 -1.03 -8.23 -3.47
CA LEU A 473 -1.11 -8.53 -2.04
C LEU A 473 -2.33 -9.41 -1.71
N GLY A 474 -3.46 -9.17 -2.39
CA GLY A 474 -4.69 -9.97 -2.27
C GLY A 474 -4.51 -11.39 -2.76
N GLU A 475 -3.82 -11.58 -3.89
CA GLU A 475 -3.44 -12.91 -4.38
C GLU A 475 -2.47 -13.60 -3.43
N ALA A 476 -1.39 -12.93 -3.02
CA ALA A 476 -0.40 -13.51 -2.10
C ALA A 476 -1.06 -14.04 -0.82
N ILE A 477 -1.90 -13.23 -0.16
CA ILE A 477 -2.55 -13.67 1.07
C ILE A 477 -3.62 -14.74 0.83
N ALA A 478 -4.26 -14.74 -0.34
CA ALA A 478 -5.18 -15.82 -0.72
C ALA A 478 -4.41 -17.14 -0.82
N ASP A 479 -3.34 -17.20 -1.61
CA ASP A 479 -2.51 -18.41 -1.76
C ASP A 479 -2.07 -18.95 -0.39
N LEU A 480 -1.58 -18.06 0.47
CA LEU A 480 -1.07 -18.39 1.81
C LEU A 480 -2.14 -18.94 2.76
N VAL A 481 -3.40 -18.55 2.60
CA VAL A 481 -4.52 -19.08 3.41
C VAL A 481 -5.06 -20.37 2.84
N MET A 482 -5.03 -20.52 1.52
CA MET A 482 -5.62 -21.67 0.82
C MET A 482 -4.73 -22.91 0.84
N THR A 483 -3.41 -22.73 0.83
CA THR A 483 -2.43 -23.84 0.75
C THR A 483 -1.95 -24.34 2.11
N VAL A 484 -2.52 -23.84 3.21
CA VAL A 484 -2.13 -24.29 4.56
C VAL A 484 -2.42 -25.77 4.73
N GLY A 485 -1.37 -26.57 4.91
CA GLY A 485 -1.45 -28.01 5.18
C GLY A 485 -1.45 -28.92 3.94
N GLU A 486 -1.21 -28.39 2.75
CA GLU A 486 -1.07 -29.19 1.51
C GLU A 486 0.34 -29.78 1.32
N GLU A 487 1.37 -29.20 1.94
CA GLU A 487 2.75 -29.72 1.94
C GLU A 487 3.13 -30.31 3.32
N GLU A 488 3.61 -31.57 3.34
CA GLU A 488 3.90 -32.36 4.56
C GLU A 488 4.99 -31.77 5.48
N GLU A 489 5.74 -30.74 5.08
CA GLU A 489 6.87 -30.24 5.86
C GLU A 489 6.69 -28.90 6.57
N ARG A 490 5.71 -28.05 6.24
CA ARG A 490 5.47 -26.79 6.98
C ARG A 490 4.00 -26.41 6.93
N GLY A 491 3.36 -26.25 8.09
CA GLY A 491 2.04 -25.62 8.21
C GLY A 491 2.03 -24.12 7.88
N GLU A 492 2.86 -23.68 6.94
CA GLU A 492 2.99 -22.32 6.44
C GLU A 492 2.51 -22.37 4.99
N GLY A 493 1.35 -21.76 4.67
CA GLY A 493 0.92 -21.69 3.28
C GLY A 493 1.97 -21.03 2.39
N THR A 494 1.86 -21.26 1.09
CA THR A 494 2.84 -20.90 0.06
C THR A 494 2.26 -19.89 -0.93
N THR A 495 3.11 -19.08 -1.55
CA THR A 495 2.78 -18.21 -2.70
C THR A 495 4.03 -18.04 -3.56
N ASP A 496 3.86 -17.90 -4.87
CA ASP A 496 4.97 -17.62 -5.79
C ASP A 496 5.41 -16.15 -5.77
N LEU A 497 4.65 -15.29 -5.07
CA LEU A 497 4.95 -13.87 -4.98
C LEU A 497 6.10 -13.60 -4.00
N PRO A 498 7.03 -12.67 -4.32
CA PRO A 498 8.25 -12.45 -3.54
C PRO A 498 7.98 -11.65 -2.26
N ILE A 499 7.16 -12.17 -1.35
CA ILE A 499 6.67 -11.45 -0.15
C ILE A 499 7.50 -11.70 1.10
N ASP A 500 8.59 -12.46 1.02
CA ASP A 500 9.43 -12.82 2.17
C ASP A 500 9.98 -11.59 2.92
N PHE A 501 10.32 -10.53 2.20
CA PHE A 501 10.80 -9.28 2.80
C PHE A 501 9.71 -8.52 3.58
N LEU A 502 8.43 -8.91 3.44
CA LEU A 502 7.29 -8.37 4.18
C LEU A 502 6.96 -9.18 5.44
N ARG A 503 7.62 -10.31 5.65
CA ARG A 503 7.50 -11.14 6.86
C ARG A 503 8.14 -10.49 8.07
N ILE A 504 7.66 -10.83 9.26
CA ILE A 504 8.29 -10.40 10.51
C ILE A 504 9.40 -11.39 10.88
N SER A 505 10.57 -10.86 11.22
CA SER A 505 11.72 -11.63 11.70
C SER A 505 12.32 -10.98 12.95
N MET A 506 13.24 -11.68 13.63
CA MET A 506 13.91 -11.14 14.82
C MET A 506 14.76 -9.90 14.52
N ASP A 507 15.27 -9.79 13.29
CA ASP A 507 16.12 -8.69 12.82
C ASP A 507 15.31 -7.52 12.25
N ARG A 508 13.99 -7.69 12.12
CA ARG A 508 13.06 -6.66 11.67
C ARG A 508 12.36 -6.01 12.87
N PHE A 509 12.28 -4.67 12.83
CA PHE A 509 11.89 -3.76 13.92
C PHE A 509 12.89 -3.61 15.06
#